data_AF-A0A351WZT2-F1
#
_entry.id   AF-A0A351WZT2-F1
#
_cell.length_a   1.000
_cell.length_b   1.000
_cell.length_c   1.000
_cell.angle_alpha   90.00
_cell.angle_beta   90.00
_cell.angle_gamma   90.00
#
_symmetry.space_group_name_H-M   'P 1'
#
loop_
_entity.id
_entity.type
_entity.pdbx_description
1 polymer ?
#
loop_
_entity_poly.entity_id
_entity_poly.type
_entity_poly.pdbx_seq_one_letter_code
_entity_poly.pdbx_strand_id
1 'polypeptide(L)' 'MAKYKESPRYHVVSVRVSEEEREIIEKLSKEANMKVSDLMREALQVVVPWPKAS' A
#
# COMPACT_ATOMS: atom_id res chain seq x y z
N MET A 1 -8.71 29.99 3.82
CA MET A 1 -8.89 28.93 2.81
C MET A 1 -7.54 28.25 2.60
N ALA A 2 -7.41 26.98 3.02
CA ALA A 2 -6.17 26.24 2.87
C ALA A 2 -5.88 25.99 1.38
N LYS A 3 -4.71 26.43 0.91
CA LYS A 3 -4.24 26.19 -0.46
C LYS A 3 -4.11 24.68 -0.68
N TYR A 4 -4.87 24.13 -1.62
CA TYR A 4 -4.69 22.77 -2.11
C TYR A 4 -3.27 22.66 -2.65
N LYS A 5 -2.46 21.80 -2.03
CA LYS A 5 -1.10 21.52 -2.47
C LYS A 5 -1.20 20.72 -3.77
N GLU A 6 -0.87 21.34 -4.90
CA GLU A 6 -1.06 20.85 -6.28
C GLU A 6 -0.33 19.54 -6.64
N SER A 7 0.30 18.86 -5.69
CA SER A 7 0.97 17.58 -5.95
C SER A 7 0.99 16.73 -4.67
N PRO A 8 0.06 15.79 -4.47
CA PRO A 8 0.18 14.85 -3.37
C PRO A 8 1.46 14.03 -3.60
N ARG A 9 2.36 14.04 -2.60
CA ARG A 9 3.62 13.27 -2.66
C ARG A 9 3.40 11.77 -2.81
N TYR A 10 2.19 11.29 -2.52
CA TYR A 10 1.79 9.90 -2.60
C TYR A 10 0.27 9.79 -2.70
N HIS A 11 -0.21 8.81 -3.45
CA HIS A 11 -1.61 8.38 -3.40
C HIS A 11 -1.80 7.50 -2.16
N VAL A 12 -2.91 7.69 -1.45
CA VAL A 12 -3.29 6.89 -0.29
C VAL A 12 -4.43 5.98 -0.71
N VAL A 13 -4.29 4.69 -0.43
CA VAL A 13 -5.34 3.68 -0.62
C VAL A 13 -5.74 3.18 0.75
N SER A 14 -7.02 3.34 1.11
CA SER A 14 -7.60 2.71 2.31
C SER A 14 -8.38 1.48 1.89
N VAL A 15 -8.07 0.35 2.51
CA VAL A 15 -8.75 -0.95 2.30
C VAL A 15 -9.35 -1.39 3.62
N ARG A 16 -10.55 -1.98 3.58
CA ARG A 16 -11.12 -2.69 4.72
C ARG A 16 -10.78 -4.17 4.60
N VAL A 17 -10.26 -4.72 5.68
CA VAL A 17 -9.88 -6.13 5.81
C VAL A 17 -10.46 -6.66 7.11
N SER A 18 -10.65 -7.97 7.20
CA SER A 18 -11.00 -8.63 8.46
C SER A 18 -9.83 -8.56 9.45
N GLU A 19 -10.09 -8.89 10.71
CA GLU A 19 -9.05 -8.99 11.73
C GLU A 19 -8.03 -10.09 11.40
N GLU A 20 -8.52 -11.24 10.93
CA GLU A 20 -7.69 -12.38 10.50
C GLU A 20 -6.75 -12.01 9.34
N GLU A 21 -7.26 -11.30 8.33
CA GLU A 21 -6.47 -10.82 7.19
C GLU A 21 -5.39 -9.83 7.65
N ARG A 22 -5.72 -8.94 8.59
CA ARG A 22 -4.76 -7.99 9.15
C ARG A 22 -3.63 -8.71 9.89
N GLU A 23 -3.93 -9.72 10.70
CA GLU A 23 -2.92 -10.50 11.42
C GLU A 23 -1.96 -11.21 10.47
N ILE A 24 -2.49 -11.78 9.38
CA ILE A 24 -1.69 -12.40 8.33
C ILE A 24 -0.75 -11.37 7.69
N ILE A 25 -1.25 -10.19 7.33
CA ILE A 25 -0.45 -9.11 6.75
C ILE A 25 0.67 -8.68 7.71
N GLU A 26 0.37 -8.51 9.00
CA GLU A 26 1.37 -8.14 10.02
C GLU A 26 2.42 -9.24 10.20
N LYS A 27 2.02 -10.52 10.16
CA LYS A 27 2.95 -11.65 10.22
C LYS A 27 3.89 -11.66 9.01
N LEU A 28 3.35 -11.53 7.80
CA LEU A 28 4.14 -11.49 6.56
C LEU A 28 5.10 -10.31 6.54
N SER A 29 4.66 -9.16 7.02
CA SER A 29 5.50 -7.96 7.17
C SER A 29 6.71 -8.22 8.07
N LYS A 30 6.53 -8.96 9.19
CA LYS A 30 7.63 -9.35 10.08
C LYS A 30 8.57 -10.37 9.44
N GLU A 31 8.03 -11.39 8.78
CA GLU A 31 8.82 -12.43 8.11
C GLU A 31 9.68 -11.87 6.96
N ALA A 32 9.13 -10.92 6.20
CA ALA A 32 9.83 -10.22 5.13
C ALA A 32 10.77 -9.11 5.62
N ASN A 33 10.74 -8.76 6.92
CA ASN A 33 11.44 -7.60 7.49
C ASN A 33 11.14 -6.29 6.73
N MET A 34 9.88 -6.09 6.36
CA MET A 34 9.40 -4.94 5.59
C MET A 34 8.27 -4.25 6.33
N LYS A 35 8.06 -2.96 6.08
CA LYS A 35 6.83 -2.30 6.56
C LYS A 35 5.64 -2.82 5.77
N VAL A 36 4.47 -2.88 6.42
CA VAL A 36 3.19 -3.23 5.76
C VAL A 36 2.95 -2.41 4.49
N SER A 37 3.27 -1.11 4.50
CA SER A 37 3.12 -0.25 3.32
C SER A 37 4.01 -0.65 2.14
N ASP A 38 5.20 -1.15 2.41
CA ASP A 38 6.17 -1.53 1.37
C ASP A 38 5.77 -2.89 0.80
N LEU A 39 5.43 -3.84 1.68
CA LEU A 39 4.88 -5.15 1.31
C LEU A 39 3.61 -5.02 0.45
N MET A 40 2.68 -4.15 0.85
CA MET A 40 1.45 -3.92 0.08
C MET A 40 1.71 -3.23 -1.26
N ARG A 41 2.71 -2.34 -1.37
CA ARG A 41 3.09 -1.75 -2.66
C ARG A 41 3.63 -2.79 -3.62
N GLU A 42 4.48 -3.71 -3.13
CA GLU A 42 5.00 -4.80 -3.95
C GLU A 42 3.90 -5.75 -4.38
N ALA A 43 3.02 -6.15 -3.45
CA ALA A 43 1.87 -6.98 -3.77
C ALA A 43 0.96 -6.32 -4.83
N LEU A 44 0.71 -5.02 -4.70
CA LEU A 44 -0.07 -4.26 -5.67
C LEU A 44 0.59 -4.18 -7.05
N GLN A 45 1.93 -4.16 -7.16
CA GLN A 45 2.62 -4.20 -8.45
C GLN A 45 2.48 -5.55 -9.16
N VAL A 46 2.36 -6.64 -8.40
CA VAL A 46 2.16 -7.99 -8.95
C VAL A 46 0.72 -8.18 -9.41
N VAL A 47 -0.24 -7.72 -8.62
CA VAL A 47 -1.68 -7.94 -8.88
C VAL A 47 -2.24 -6.93 -9.87
N VAL A 48 -1.79 -5.68 -9.83
CA VAL A 48 -2.28 -4.62 -10.69
C VAL A 48 -1.25 -4.38 -11.80
N PRO A 49 -1.58 -4.66 -13.08
CA PRO A 49 -0.77 -4.22 -14.19
C PRO A 49 -0.91 -2.71 -14.32
N TRP A 50 -0.18 -1.95 -13.51
CA TRP A 50 -0.05 -0.52 -13.73
C TRP A 50 0.68 -0.34 -15.06
N PRO A 51 0.07 0.30 -16.07
CA PRO A 51 0.82 0.71 -17.24
C PRO A 51 1.97 1.57 -16.72
N LYS A 52 3.22 1.11 -16.93
CA LYS A 52 4.38 1.95 -16.66
C LYS A 52 4.11 3.25 -17.41
N ALA A 53 4.05 4.36 -16.68
CA ALA A 53 3.91 5.67 -17.30
C ALA A 53 5.04 5.79 -18.33
N SER A 54 4.64 5.78 -19.61
CA SER A 54 5.48 5.97 -20.78
C SER A 54 6.11 7.35 -20.81
#